data_AF-A0A7Y1UUT4-F1
#
_entry.id   AF-A0A7Y1UUT4-F1
#
_cell.length_a   1.000
_cell.length_b   1.000
_cell.length_c   1.000
_cell.angle_alpha   90.00
_cell.angle_beta   90.00
_cell.angle_gamma   90.00
#
_symmetry.space_group_name_H-M   'P 1'
#
loop_
_entity.id
_entity.type
_entity.pdbx_description
1 polymer ?
#
loop_
_entity_poly.entity_id
_entity_poly.type
_entity_poly.pdbx_seq_one_letter_code
_entity_poly.pdbx_strand_id
1 'polypeptide(L)'
;MAQIDRSARRFGYTIAAIANGVMIWVVHNVLAWNIFGWITNDFSELLPWLTVSFVAGVMLNLIYVWDDAVPIKSPGQILSSVIGFVVTTQTLTIFPFDFTGYDFDFSIAIRIVLWISMIGIVIGVIAEATKLAKHSKTSSGS
;
A
#
# COMPACT_ATOMS: atom_id res chain seq x y z
N MET A 1 -28.70 17.55 -3.48
CA MET A 1 -27.97 16.52 -2.72
C MET A 1 -26.55 16.27 -3.27
N ALA A 2 -25.78 17.30 -3.67
CA ALA A 2 -24.43 17.14 -4.25
C ALA A 2 -23.27 17.52 -3.30
N GLN A 3 -23.57 18.09 -2.14
CA GLN A 3 -22.59 18.57 -1.16
C GLN A 3 -22.08 17.46 -0.22
N ILE A 4 -22.91 16.44 0.06
CA ILE A 4 -22.57 15.38 1.01
C ILE A 4 -21.44 14.48 0.46
N ASP A 5 -21.44 14.20 -0.86
CA ASP A 5 -20.41 13.37 -1.50
C ASP A 5 -19.01 13.99 -1.49
N ARG A 6 -18.90 15.31 -1.64
CA ARG A 6 -17.59 15.98 -1.76
C ARG A 6 -16.89 16.12 -0.41
N SER A 7 -17.64 16.41 0.66
CA SER A 7 -17.07 16.49 2.01
C SER A 7 -16.66 15.10 2.54
N ALA A 8 -17.46 14.06 2.27
CA ALA A 8 -17.14 12.68 2.64
C ALA A 8 -15.87 12.17 1.92
N ARG A 9 -15.70 12.50 0.63
CA ARG A 9 -14.48 12.19 -0.14
C ARG A 9 -13.24 12.86 0.44
N ARG A 10 -13.30 14.17 0.71
CA ARG A 10 -12.18 14.93 1.28
C ARG A 10 -11.78 14.45 2.68
N PHE A 11 -12.76 14.07 3.50
CA PHE A 11 -12.51 13.47 4.81
C PHE A 11 -11.77 12.14 4.68
N GLY A 12 -12.19 11.28 3.74
CA GLY A 12 -11.52 10.01 3.43
C GLY A 12 -10.06 10.18 3.04
N TYR A 13 -9.76 11.12 2.12
CA TYR A 13 -8.36 11.37 1.71
C TYR A 13 -7.50 11.95 2.84
N THR A 14 -8.08 12.78 3.70
CA THR A 14 -7.39 13.35 4.86
C THR A 14 -7.00 12.25 5.84
N ILE A 15 -7.94 11.33 6.16
CA ILE A 15 -7.64 10.15 7.00
C ILE A 15 -6.56 9.29 6.36
N ALA A 16 -6.63 9.05 5.05
CA ALA A 16 -5.61 8.27 4.35
C ALA A 16 -4.22 8.93 4.43
N ALA A 17 -4.13 10.25 4.26
CA ALA A 17 -2.86 10.97 4.40
C ALA A 17 -2.30 10.86 5.83
N ILE A 18 -3.15 11.03 6.85
CA ILE A 18 -2.76 10.87 8.26
C ILE A 18 -2.27 9.45 8.52
N ALA A 19 -3.01 8.43 8.06
CA ALA A 19 -2.64 7.03 8.23
C ALA A 19 -1.27 6.72 7.59
N ASN A 20 -1.00 7.22 6.38
CA ASN A 20 0.31 7.08 5.75
C ASN A 20 1.42 7.79 6.55
N GLY A 21 1.16 8.99 7.07
CA GLY A 21 2.11 9.72 7.92
C GLY A 21 2.43 8.99 9.22
N VAL A 22 1.41 8.45 9.90
CA VAL A 22 1.58 7.61 11.09
C VAL A 22 2.40 6.38 10.76
N MET A 23 2.14 5.72 9.61
CA MET A 23 2.91 4.54 9.20
C MET A 23 4.38 4.86 8.93
N ILE A 24 4.70 6.00 8.30
CA ILE A 24 6.09 6.47 8.14
C ILE A 24 6.77 6.60 9.51
N TRP A 25 6.09 7.25 10.47
CA TRP A 25 6.63 7.40 11.82
C TRP A 25 6.86 6.04 12.49
N VAL A 26 5.91 5.12 12.39
CA VAL A 26 6.06 3.76 12.95
C VAL A 26 7.28 3.06 12.34
N VAL A 27 7.41 3.01 11.01
CA VAL A 27 8.52 2.26 10.39
C VAL A 27 9.87 2.84 10.75
N HIS A 28 10.03 4.16 10.83
CA HIS A 28 11.30 4.77 11.23
C HIS A 28 11.67 4.57 12.70
N ASN A 29 10.67 4.35 13.57
CA ASN A 29 10.91 4.21 15.00
C ASN A 29 10.83 2.76 15.51
N VAL A 30 10.38 1.81 14.68
CA VAL A 30 10.13 0.42 15.10
C VAL A 30 11.38 -0.26 15.69
N LEU A 31 12.54 -0.06 15.07
CA LEU A 31 13.82 -0.58 15.56
C LEU A 31 14.27 0.14 16.84
N ALA A 32 14.06 1.46 16.92
CA ALA A 32 14.43 2.26 18.07
C ALA A 32 13.58 1.93 19.31
N TRP A 33 12.33 1.54 19.13
CA TRP A 33 11.47 1.12 20.24
C TRP A 33 11.95 -0.18 20.88
N ASN A 34 12.61 -1.06 20.12
CA ASN A 34 13.13 -2.35 20.59
C ASN A 34 12.10 -3.19 21.38
N ILE A 35 10.80 -2.93 21.15
CA ILE A 35 9.70 -3.66 21.80
C ILE A 35 9.36 -4.95 21.04
N PHE A 36 9.82 -5.06 19.78
CA PHE A 36 9.58 -6.19 18.90
C PHE A 36 10.86 -7.02 18.78
N GLY A 37 11.09 -7.92 19.75
CA GLY A 37 12.27 -8.81 19.76
C GLY A 37 12.31 -9.84 18.61
N TRP A 38 11.32 -9.81 17.72
CA TRP A 38 11.23 -10.64 16.51
C TRP A 38 11.56 -9.86 15.23
N ILE A 39 11.78 -8.54 15.29
CA ILE A 39 12.21 -7.73 14.14
C ILE A 39 13.73 -7.60 14.18
N THR A 40 14.40 -8.02 13.11
CA THR A 40 15.87 -7.95 13.01
C THR A 40 16.35 -6.60 12.49
N ASN A 41 17.66 -6.35 12.61
CA ASN A 41 18.29 -5.15 12.05
C ASN A 41 18.18 -5.08 10.51
N ASP A 42 17.91 -6.20 9.85
CA ASP A 42 17.70 -6.27 8.39
C ASP A 42 16.46 -5.48 7.96
N PHE A 43 15.56 -5.17 8.90
CA PHE A 43 14.45 -4.24 8.64
C PHE A 43 14.93 -2.87 8.16
N SER A 44 16.15 -2.45 8.52
CA SER A 44 16.75 -1.21 8.04
C SER A 44 16.91 -1.16 6.51
N GLU A 45 17.09 -2.32 5.87
CA GLU A 45 17.17 -2.43 4.40
C GLU A 45 15.79 -2.27 3.72
N LEU A 46 14.70 -2.50 4.45
CA LEU A 46 13.33 -2.25 3.98
C LEU A 46 12.89 -0.80 4.12
N LEU A 47 13.52 -0.02 5.00
CA LEU A 47 13.12 1.36 5.29
C LEU A 47 13.02 2.25 4.04
N PRO A 48 13.97 2.24 3.09
CA PRO A 48 13.86 3.06 1.89
C PRO A 48 12.63 2.69 1.05
N TRP A 49 12.36 1.39 0.88
CA TRP A 49 11.23 0.88 0.10
C TRP A 49 9.89 1.22 0.75
N LEU A 50 9.77 1.04 2.06
CA LEU A 50 8.58 1.41 2.83
C LEU A 50 8.35 2.93 2.80
N THR A 51 9.41 3.72 2.95
CA THR A 51 9.32 5.18 2.91
C THR A 51 8.84 5.66 1.54
N VAL A 52 9.44 5.16 0.45
CA VAL A 52 9.01 5.50 -0.92
C VAL A 52 7.55 5.13 -1.14
N SER A 53 7.12 3.95 -0.66
CA SER A 53 5.74 3.49 -0.77
C SER A 53 4.75 4.44 -0.09
N PHE A 54 5.01 4.79 1.18
CA PHE A 54 4.14 5.70 1.91
C PHE A 54 4.15 7.11 1.34
N VAL A 55 5.31 7.63 0.93
CA VAL A 55 5.41 8.95 0.28
C VAL A 55 4.60 8.97 -1.01
N ALA A 56 4.71 7.95 -1.85
CA ALA A 56 3.91 7.84 -3.06
C ALA A 56 2.40 7.74 -2.75
N GLY A 57 2.02 7.01 -1.70
CA GLY A 57 0.64 6.97 -1.20
C GLY A 57 0.13 8.35 -0.75
N VAL A 58 0.93 9.12 -0.01
CA VAL A 58 0.60 10.50 0.38
C VAL A 58 0.44 11.38 -0.85
N MET A 59 1.37 11.34 -1.79
CA MET A 59 1.33 12.14 -3.02
C MET A 59 0.07 11.85 -3.84
N LEU A 60 -0.30 10.57 -4.02
CA LEU A 60 -1.53 10.19 -4.71
C LEU A 60 -2.78 10.71 -4.00
N ASN A 61 -2.85 10.58 -2.66
CA ASN A 61 -3.97 11.10 -1.89
C ASN A 61 -4.07 12.63 -1.97
N LEU A 62 -2.93 13.36 -1.95
CA LEU A 62 -2.90 14.82 -2.12
C LEU A 62 -3.37 15.26 -3.50
N ILE A 63 -2.98 14.54 -4.56
CA ILE A 63 -3.46 14.78 -5.93
C ILE A 63 -4.98 14.61 -5.99
N TYR A 64 -5.54 13.56 -5.38
CA TYR A 64 -6.99 13.35 -5.33
C TYR A 64 -7.75 14.39 -4.52
N VAL A 65 -7.13 15.00 -3.50
CA VAL A 65 -7.73 16.12 -2.75
C VAL A 65 -7.80 17.38 -3.59
N TRP A 66 -6.77 17.64 -4.41
CA TRP A 66 -6.69 18.86 -5.20
C TRP A 66 -7.58 18.80 -6.44
N ASP A 67 -7.64 17.65 -7.11
CA ASP A 67 -8.32 17.50 -8.40
C ASP A 67 -9.48 16.50 -8.33
N ASP A 68 -10.60 16.94 -7.72
CA ASP A 68 -11.83 16.14 -7.52
C ASP A 68 -12.49 15.69 -8.85
N ALA A 69 -12.06 16.26 -10.00
CA ALA A 69 -12.73 16.20 -11.30
C ALA A 69 -12.10 15.27 -12.34
N VAL A 70 -10.87 14.79 -12.15
CA VAL A 70 -10.19 14.02 -13.20
C VAL A 70 -10.34 12.51 -12.94
N PRO A 71 -10.67 11.68 -13.95
CA PRO A 71 -10.74 10.23 -13.82
C PRO A 71 -9.34 9.59 -13.70
N ILE A 72 -8.48 10.07 -12.78
CA ILE A 72 -7.13 9.57 -12.49
C ILE A 72 -7.18 8.33 -11.57
N LYS A 73 -8.30 7.60 -11.52
CA LYS A 73 -8.37 6.34 -10.74
C LYS A 73 -7.35 5.32 -11.27
N SER A 74 -7.14 5.29 -12.58
CA SER A 74 -6.33 4.28 -13.24
C SER A 74 -4.82 4.37 -12.97
N PRO A 75 -4.15 5.54 -13.09
CA PRO A 75 -2.71 5.62 -12.85
C PRO A 75 -2.34 5.41 -11.39
N GLY A 76 -3.13 5.99 -10.46
CA GLY A 76 -2.81 5.91 -9.03
C GLY A 76 -2.97 4.50 -8.47
N GLN A 77 -3.93 3.72 -8.96
CA GLN A 77 -4.14 2.36 -8.49
C GLN A 77 -3.15 1.36 -9.13
N ILE A 78 -2.75 1.57 -10.39
CA ILE A 78 -1.61 0.86 -10.98
C ILE A 78 -0.32 1.16 -10.21
N LEU A 79 -0.03 2.44 -9.94
CA LEU A 79 1.16 2.84 -9.19
C LEU A 79 1.17 2.25 -7.78
N SER A 80 0.03 2.31 -7.08
CA SER A 80 -0.13 1.72 -5.75
C SER A 80 0.08 0.20 -5.79
N SER A 81 -0.39 -0.48 -6.84
CA SER A 81 -0.20 -1.92 -7.01
C SER A 81 1.26 -2.29 -7.26
N VAL A 82 1.97 -1.53 -8.10
CA VAL A 82 3.41 -1.73 -8.36
C VAL A 82 4.21 -1.52 -7.07
N ILE A 83 3.90 -0.45 -6.34
CA ILE A 83 4.54 -0.15 -5.04
C ILE A 83 4.28 -1.29 -4.04
N GLY A 84 3.02 -1.68 -3.87
CA GLY A 84 2.65 -2.76 -2.95
C GLY A 84 3.34 -4.08 -3.31
N PHE A 85 3.47 -4.38 -4.60
CA PHE A 85 4.17 -5.56 -5.10
C PHE A 85 5.67 -5.50 -4.79
N VAL A 86 6.32 -4.37 -5.04
CA VAL A 86 7.76 -4.18 -4.74
C VAL A 86 8.02 -4.32 -3.25
N VAL A 87 7.23 -3.66 -2.39
CA VAL A 87 7.39 -3.75 -0.93
C VAL A 87 7.18 -5.19 -0.44
N THR A 88 6.15 -5.87 -0.93
CA THR A 88 5.87 -7.27 -0.55
C THR A 88 7.02 -8.19 -0.97
N THR A 89 7.53 -8.03 -2.18
CA THR A 89 8.66 -8.80 -2.72
C THR A 89 9.91 -8.57 -1.88
N GLN A 90 10.26 -7.30 -1.62
CA GLN A 90 11.43 -6.96 -0.79
C GLN A 90 11.28 -7.53 0.62
N THR A 91 10.08 -7.50 1.20
CA THR A 91 9.81 -8.09 2.51
C THR A 91 9.97 -9.61 2.52
N LEU A 92 9.59 -10.30 1.43
CA LEU A 92 9.82 -11.75 1.27
C LEU A 92 11.30 -12.11 1.10
N THR A 93 12.07 -11.26 0.41
CA THR A 93 13.49 -11.46 0.11
C THR A 93 14.36 -11.19 1.32
N ILE A 94 14.21 -10.01 1.95
CA ILE A 94 14.99 -9.62 3.12
C ILE A 94 14.51 -10.37 4.36
N PHE A 95 13.19 -10.53 4.49
CA PHE A 95 12.52 -11.24 5.59
C PHE A 95 13.12 -10.91 6.97
N PRO A 96 12.87 -9.70 7.50
CA PRO A 96 13.51 -9.21 8.72
C PRO A 96 12.84 -9.73 9.99
N PHE A 97 12.32 -10.96 9.96
CA PHE A 97 11.58 -11.55 11.06
C PHE A 97 12.28 -12.80 11.56
N ASP A 98 12.58 -12.83 12.86
CA ASP A 98 13.21 -13.95 13.54
C ASP A 98 12.38 -14.36 14.76
N PHE A 99 11.87 -15.60 14.74
CA PHE A 99 11.07 -16.18 15.81
C PHE A 99 11.80 -17.30 16.55
N THR A 100 13.10 -17.50 16.32
CA THR A 100 13.88 -18.61 16.92
C THR A 100 13.87 -18.62 18.45
N GLY A 101 13.64 -17.47 19.10
CA GLY A 101 13.52 -17.32 20.55
C GLY A 101 12.11 -17.45 21.12
N TYR A 102 11.10 -17.81 20.32
CA TYR A 102 9.69 -17.88 20.74
C TYR A 102 9.17 -19.32 20.69
N ASP A 103 8.14 -19.62 21.50
CA ASP A 103 7.51 -20.95 21.55
C ASP A 103 6.89 -21.39 20.22
N PHE A 104 6.54 -20.42 19.36
CA PHE A 104 5.92 -20.67 18.07
C PHE A 104 6.60 -19.88 16.97
N ASP A 105 7.05 -20.59 15.93
CA ASP A 105 7.66 -19.99 14.74
C ASP A 105 6.57 -19.49 13.77
N PHE A 106 6.34 -18.18 13.78
CA PHE A 106 5.41 -17.52 12.85
C PHE A 106 6.02 -17.24 11.48
N SER A 107 7.28 -17.59 11.22
CA SER A 107 7.98 -17.25 9.98
C SER A 107 7.22 -17.75 8.75
N ILE A 108 6.76 -19.00 8.80
CA ILE A 108 6.01 -19.63 7.72
C ILE A 108 4.66 -18.93 7.52
N ALA A 109 3.95 -18.62 8.61
CA ALA A 109 2.66 -17.95 8.54
C ALA A 109 2.79 -16.57 7.88
N ILE A 110 3.79 -15.78 8.25
CA ILE A 110 4.05 -14.46 7.66
C ILE A 110 4.40 -14.60 6.17
N ARG A 111 5.24 -15.57 5.78
CA ARG A 111 5.54 -15.83 4.37
C ARG A 111 4.28 -16.19 3.58
N ILE A 112 3.40 -17.02 4.13
CA ILE A 112 2.11 -17.38 3.49
C ILE A 112 1.25 -16.13 3.29
N VAL A 113 1.12 -15.29 4.32
CA VAL A 113 0.33 -14.04 4.23
C VAL A 113 0.91 -13.11 3.17
N LEU A 114 2.23 -12.98 3.08
CA LEU A 114 2.90 -12.17 2.04
C LEU A 114 2.64 -12.75 0.63
N TRP A 115 2.73 -14.07 0.45
CA TRP A 115 2.38 -14.70 -0.83
C TRP A 115 0.91 -14.48 -1.20
N ILE A 116 -0.02 -14.63 -0.26
CA ILE A 116 -1.44 -14.35 -0.48
C ILE A 116 -1.64 -12.87 -0.86
N SER A 117 -0.95 -11.96 -0.19
CA SER A 117 -0.99 -10.52 -0.48
C SER A 117 -0.52 -10.25 -1.91
N MET A 118 0.55 -10.91 -2.35
CA MET A 118 1.06 -10.82 -3.72
C MET A 118 0.00 -11.26 -4.75
N ILE A 119 -0.67 -12.39 -4.52
CA ILE A 119 -1.76 -12.90 -5.37
C ILE A 119 -2.92 -11.89 -5.40
N GLY A 120 -3.29 -11.33 -4.24
CA GLY A 120 -4.31 -10.30 -4.13
C GLY A 120 -3.99 -9.05 -4.96
N ILE A 121 -2.74 -8.59 -4.93
CA ILE A 121 -2.28 -7.46 -5.76
C ILE A 121 -2.44 -7.78 -7.25
N VAL A 122 -2.00 -8.95 -7.70
CA VAL A 122 -2.14 -9.38 -9.11
C VAL A 122 -3.60 -9.39 -9.55
N ILE A 123 -4.49 -9.98 -8.73
CA ILE A 123 -5.93 -9.99 -9.00
C ILE A 123 -6.50 -8.57 -9.08
N GLY A 124 -6.08 -7.68 -8.17
CA GLY A 124 -6.48 -6.28 -8.15
C GLY A 124 -6.11 -5.55 -9.44
N VAL A 125 -4.88 -5.74 -9.93
CA VAL A 125 -4.40 -5.17 -11.20
C VAL A 125 -5.23 -5.67 -12.39
N ILE A 126 -5.50 -6.98 -12.45
CA ILE A 126 -6.32 -7.57 -13.53
C ILE A 126 -7.76 -7.02 -13.49
N ALA A 127 -8.36 -6.95 -12.31
CA ALA A 127 -9.70 -6.41 -12.13
C ALA A 127 -9.79 -4.92 -12.53
N GLU A 128 -8.72 -4.16 -12.35
CA GLU A 128 -8.67 -2.78 -12.81
C GLU A 128 -8.49 -2.68 -14.32
N ALA A 129 -7.57 -3.46 -14.90
CA ALA A 129 -7.36 -3.50 -16.35
C ALA A 129 -8.66 -3.85 -17.10
N THR A 130 -9.45 -4.80 -16.58
CA THR A 130 -10.75 -5.18 -17.16
C THR A 130 -11.80 -4.06 -17.06
N LYS A 131 -11.83 -3.30 -15.96
CA LYS A 131 -12.71 -2.12 -15.83
C LYS A 131 -12.39 -1.05 -16.86
N LEU A 132 -11.10 -0.79 -17.11
CA LEU A 132 -10.65 0.18 -18.12
C LEU A 132 -11.03 -0.25 -19.53
N ALA A 133 -10.82 -1.53 -19.87
CA ALA A 133 -11.18 -2.09 -21.17
C ALA A 133 -12.70 -2.07 -21.44
N LYS A 134 -13.53 -2.24 -20.40
CA LYS A 134 -14.98 -2.14 -20.52
C LYS A 134 -15.43 -0.71 -20.80
N HIS A 135 -14.83 0.27 -20.12
CA HIS A 135 -15.19 1.68 -20.26
C HIS A 135 -14.82 2.28 -21.63
N SER A 136 -13.74 1.81 -22.25
CA SER A 136 -13.34 2.25 -23.60
C SER A 136 -14.31 1.75 -24.68
N LYS A 137 -14.83 0.51 -24.55
CA LYS A 137 -15.80 -0.05 -25.50
C LYS A 137 -17.13 0.70 -25.53
N THR A 138 -17.59 1.24 -24.40
CA THR A 138 -18.82 2.03 -24.32
C THR A 138 -18.70 3.42 -24.94
N SER A 139 -17.50 3.99 -25.03
CA SER A 139 -17.26 5.32 -25.62
C SER A 139 -17.15 5.30 -27.15
N SER A 140 -16.96 4.13 -27.77
CA SER A 140 -16.81 3.98 -29.22
C SER A 140 -18.12 3.61 -29.94
N GLY A 141 -19.23 3.49 -29.21
CA GLY A 141 -20.51 2.98 -29.71
C GLY A 141 -21.67 3.99 -29.74
N SER A 142 -21.41 5.28 -29.57
CA SER A 142 -22.40 6.38 -29.73
C SER A 142 -22.02 7.28 -30.87
#